data_AF-A0A7H4N1L0-F1
#
_entry.id   AF-A0A7H4N1L0-F1
#
_cell.length_a   1.000
_cell.length_b   1.000
_cell.length_c   1.000
_cell.angle_alpha   90.00
_cell.angle_beta   90.00
_cell.angle_gamma   90.00
#
_symmetry.space_group_name_H-M   'P 1'
#
loop_
_entity.id
_entity.type
_entity.pdbx_description
1 polymer ?
#
loop_
_entity_poly.entity_id
_entity_poly.type
_entity_poly.pdbx_seq_one_letter_code
_entity_poly.pdbx_strand_id
1 'polypeptide(L)' 'MPVLHNRISNETLKAQMLAETEPRTTISFYKYFTIIDPKATRDALWIALTKLNVFGRIYLAHEGINGAN' A
#
# COMPACT_ATOMS: atom_id res chain seq x y z
N MET A 1 13.33 11.71 11.08
CA MET A 1 12.52 10.47 10.94
C MET A 1 12.97 9.73 9.69
N PRO A 2 12.96 8.39 9.67
CA PRO A 2 13.35 7.62 8.48
C PRO A 2 12.37 7.87 7.33
N VAL A 3 12.89 7.89 6.10
CA VAL A 3 12.06 8.00 4.90
C VAL A 3 11.30 6.68 4.69
N LEU A 4 9.99 6.69 4.88
CA LEU A 4 9.11 5.56 4.57
C LEU A 4 8.92 5.52 3.04
N HIS A 5 9.36 4.44 2.40
CA HIS A 5 9.17 4.20 0.97
C HIS A 5 9.39 2.71 0.65
N ASN A 6 8.88 2.26 -0.48
CA ASN A 6 9.15 0.92 -1.00
C ASN A 6 10.63 0.75 -1.30
N ARG A 7 11.26 -0.21 -0.62
CA ARG A 7 12.68 -0.58 -0.80
C ARG A 7 12.86 -1.85 -1.62
N ILE A 8 11.78 -2.56 -1.88
CA ILE A 8 11.75 -3.84 -2.59
C ILE A 8 11.21 -3.59 -4.00
N SER A 9 11.86 -4.19 -5.00
CA SER A 9 11.41 -4.08 -6.39
C SER A 9 10.08 -4.82 -6.58
N ASN A 10 9.33 -4.43 -7.62
CA ASN A 10 8.09 -5.12 -7.98
C ASN A 10 8.33 -6.61 -8.29
N GLU A 11 9.45 -6.93 -8.93
CA GLU A 11 9.82 -8.31 -9.28
C GLU A 11 10.02 -9.15 -8.01
N THR A 12 10.74 -8.63 -7.03
CA THR A 12 10.96 -9.32 -5.75
C THR A 12 9.66 -9.49 -4.98
N LEU A 13 8.79 -8.47 -4.91
CA LEU A 13 7.48 -8.60 -4.25
C LEU A 13 6.61 -9.66 -4.93
N LYS A 14 6.59 -9.69 -6.27
CA LYS A 14 5.84 -10.69 -7.02
C LYS A 14 6.37 -12.09 -6.79
N ALA A 15 7.70 -12.27 -6.77
CA ALA A 15 8.31 -13.56 -6.47
C ALA A 15 7.98 -14.05 -5.04
N GLN A 16 8.02 -13.15 -4.05
CA GLN A 16 7.63 -13.47 -2.67
C GLN A 16 6.15 -13.90 -2.57
N MET A 17 5.25 -13.13 -3.19
CA MET A 17 3.82 -13.45 -3.22
C MET A 17 3.54 -14.80 -3.91
N LEU A 18 4.30 -15.16 -4.94
CA LEU A 18 4.16 -16.45 -5.64
C LEU A 18 4.79 -17.63 -4.88
N ALA A 19 5.74 -17.37 -3.99
CA ALA A 19 6.47 -18.40 -3.24
C ALA A 19 5.81 -18.77 -1.91
N GLU A 20 4.95 -17.91 -1.36
CA GLU A 20 4.22 -18.22 -0.13
C GLU A 20 2.95 -19.05 -0.40
N THR A 21 2.41 -19.66 0.66
CA THR A 21 1.20 -20.51 0.58
C THR A 21 0.00 -19.93 1.32
N GLU A 22 0.21 -18.84 2.05
CA GLU A 22 -0.78 -18.16 2.87
C GLU A 22 -1.94 -17.66 2.00
N PRO A 23 -3.20 -17.96 2.36
CA PRO A 23 -4.35 -17.50 1.59
C PRO A 23 -4.44 -15.97 1.67
N ARG A 24 -4.56 -15.33 0.50
CA ARG A 24 -4.72 -13.88 0.37
C ARG A 24 -6.05 -13.51 -0.25
N THR A 25 -6.56 -12.35 0.16
CA THR A 25 -7.70 -11.70 -0.48
C THR A 25 -7.21 -10.51 -1.27
N THR A 26 -7.39 -10.56 -2.58
CA THR A 26 -7.17 -9.39 -3.44
C THR A 26 -8.32 -8.43 -3.24
N ILE A 27 -7.99 -7.18 -2.90
CA ILE A 27 -8.96 -6.10 -2.76
C ILE A 27 -8.65 -5.00 -3.78
N SER A 28 -9.69 -4.37 -4.28
CA SER A 28 -9.58 -3.14 -5.06
C SER A 28 -10.56 -2.11 -4.50
N PHE A 29 -10.09 -0.89 -4.30
CA PHE A 29 -10.89 0.17 -3.71
C PHE A 29 -10.46 1.54 -4.22
N TYR A 30 -11.41 2.45 -4.29
CA TYR A 30 -11.16 3.87 -4.53
C TYR A 30 -12.19 4.69 -3.77
N LYS A 31 -11.82 5.92 -3.40
CA LYS A 31 -12.75 6.88 -2.84
C LYS A 31 -12.25 8.30 -3.06
N TYR A 32 -13.11 9.16 -3.58
CA TYR A 32 -12.88 10.60 -3.60
C TYR A 32 -13.30 11.23 -2.28
N PHE A 33 -12.38 11.94 -1.65
CA PHE A 33 -12.59 12.73 -0.44
C PHE A 33 -11.36 13.59 -0.19
N THR A 34 -11.54 14.73 0.48
CA THR A 34 -10.43 15.63 0.78
C THR A 34 -9.46 14.99 1.78
N ILE A 35 -8.21 14.85 1.38
CA ILE A 35 -7.09 14.48 2.26
C ILE A 35 -6.28 15.74 2.53
N ILE A 36 -6.32 16.22 3.78
CA ILE A 36 -5.65 17.47 4.18
C ILE A 36 -4.12 17.33 4.10
N ASP A 37 -3.58 16.22 4.60
CA ASP A 37 -2.16 15.90 4.53
C ASP A 37 -1.97 14.48 3.94
N PRO A 38 -1.81 14.36 2.61
CA PRO A 38 -1.61 13.08 1.95
C PRO A 38 -0.37 12.34 2.45
N LYS A 39 0.67 13.05 2.90
CA LYS A 39 1.89 12.42 3.41
C LYS A 39 1.64 11.79 4.77
N ALA A 40 1.00 12.49 5.69
CA ALA A 40 0.65 11.94 7.00
C ALA A 40 -0.31 10.74 6.86
N THR A 41 -1.33 10.83 6.00
CA THR A 41 -2.23 9.70 5.72
C THR A 41 -1.47 8.52 5.11
N ARG A 42 -0.57 8.78 4.16
CA ARG A 42 0.26 7.73 3.54
C ARG A 42 1.15 7.05 4.58
N ASP A 43 1.80 7.81 5.47
CA ASP A 43 2.71 7.25 6.48
C ASP A 43 1.94 6.40 7.51
N ALA A 44 0.73 6.81 7.90
CA ALA A 44 -0.13 6.01 8.77
C ALA A 44 -0.56 4.69 8.09
N LEU A 45 -0.97 4.74 6.82
CA LEU A 45 -1.30 3.54 6.04
C LEU A 45 -0.09 2.63 5.88
N TRP A 46 1.09 3.19 5.59
CA TRP A 46 2.32 2.43 5.47
C TRP A 46 2.59 1.59 6.72
N ILE A 47 2.51 2.20 7.91
CA ILE A 47 2.76 1.51 9.18
C ILE A 47 1.72 0.42 9.41
N ALA A 48 0.44 0.70 9.16
CA ALA A 48 -0.64 -0.26 9.37
C ALA A 48 -0.56 -1.46 8.42
N LEU A 49 -0.35 -1.21 7.13
CA LEU A 49 -0.32 -2.24 6.09
C LEU A 49 0.96 -3.08 6.11
N THR A 50 2.09 -2.49 6.53
CA THR A 50 3.33 -3.25 6.75
C THR A 50 3.14 -4.32 7.83
N LYS A 51 2.40 -4.02 8.90
CA LYS A 51 2.09 -5.00 9.96
C LYS A 51 1.23 -6.16 9.47
N LEU A 52 0.42 -5.94 8.44
CA LEU A 52 -0.44 -6.95 7.82
C LEU A 52 0.24 -7.71 6.68
N ASN A 53 1.52 -7.40 6.40
CA ASN A 53 2.26 -7.98 5.27
C ASN A 53 1.50 -7.84 3.94
N VAL A 54 0.94 -6.65 3.68
CA VAL A 54 0.19 -6.38 2.44
C VAL A 54 1.15 -6.25 1.26
N PHE A 55 0.82 -6.94 0.16
CA PHE A 55 1.40 -6.70 -1.15
C PHE A 55 0.54 -5.73 -1.95
N GLY A 56 1.17 -4.85 -2.73
CA GLY A 56 0.48 -3.97 -3.68
C GLY A 56 0.90 -2.52 -3.59
N ARG A 57 0.15 -1.66 -4.28
CA ARG A 57 0.36 -0.21 -4.31
C ARG A 57 -0.94 0.52 -4.04
N ILE A 58 -0.86 1.56 -3.22
CA ILE A 58 -1.95 2.48 -2.93
C ILE A 58 -1.46 3.88 -3.26
N TYR A 59 -2.25 4.61 -4.03
CA TYR A 59 -2.00 5.97 -4.44
C TYR A 59 -2.88 6.90 -3.60
N LEU A 60 -2.29 7.98 -3.12
CA LEU A 60 -2.99 9.04 -2.39
C LEU A 60 -2.73 10.37 -3.10
N ALA A 61 -3.78 11.17 -3.19
CA ALA A 61 -3.74 12.56 -3.61
C ALA A 61 -4.65 13.38 -2.67
N HIS A 62 -4.59 14.70 -2.76
CA HIS A 62 -5.51 15.55 -1.99
C HIS A 62 -6.99 15.26 -2.25
N GLU A 63 -7.31 14.72 -3.43
CA GLU A 63 -8.68 14.38 -3.83
C GLU A 63 -9.14 12.98 -3.40
N GLY A 64 -8.25 12.12 -2.90
CA GLY A 64 -8.66 10.79 -2.45
C GLY A 64 -7.57 9.71 -2.53
N ILE A 65 -8.05 8.47 -2.61
CA ILE A 65 -7.24 7.24 -2.53
C ILE A 65 -7.63 6.24 -3.61
N ASN A 66 -6.66 5.50 -4.11
CA ASN A 66 -6.85 4.40 -5.05
C ASN A 66 -5.89 3.24 -4.75
N GLY A 67 -6.44 2.05 -4.50
CA GLY A 67 -5.70 0.79 -4.45
C GLY A 67 -6.33 -0.17 -5.45
N ALA A 68 -5.75 -0.28 -6.63
CA ALA A 68 -6.17 -1.21 -7.68
C ALA A 68 -5.17 -2.37 -7.78
N ASN A 69 -5.68 -3.56 -8.12
CA ASN A 69 -4.87 -4.72 -8.47
C ASN A 69 -4.15 -4.53 -9.81
#